data_AF-A0A3N4HHU4-F1
#
_entry.id   AF-A0A3N4HHU4-F1
#
_cell.length_a   1.000
_cell.length_b   1.000
_cell.length_c   1.000
_cell.angle_alpha   90.00
_cell.angle_beta   90.00
_cell.angle_gamma   90.00
#
_symmetry.space_group_name_H-M   'P 1'
#
loop_
_entity.id
_entity.type
_entity.pdbx_description
1 polymer ?
#
loop_
_entity_poly.entity_id
_entity_poly.type
_entity_poly.pdbx_seq_one_letter_code
_entity_poly.pdbx_strand_id
1 'polypeptide(L)'
;CTYCRSDLLKAETDGWCCRKGASILPSLPPYSPEIRQFCLAHPRTVSTVSRPLNNLFSFSAIGTTGQFVPFNGPANVAVTGRVYHR
;
A
#
# COMPACT_ATOMS: atom_id res chain seq x y z
N CYS A 1 7.92 -15.06 -8.49
CA CYS A 1 7.18 -15.31 -9.74
C CYS A 1 8.17 -15.52 -10.86
N THR A 2 8.14 -16.66 -11.55
CA THR A 2 9.09 -16.97 -12.64
C THR A 2 8.93 -16.06 -13.86
N TYR A 3 7.71 -15.53 -14.09
CA TYR A 3 7.38 -14.69 -15.24
C TYR A 3 7.76 -13.22 -15.05
N CYS A 4 7.34 -12.59 -13.95
CA CYS A 4 7.55 -11.16 -13.70
C CYS A 4 8.61 -10.85 -12.65
N ARG A 5 9.25 -11.87 -12.06
CA ARG A 5 10.29 -11.75 -11.02
C ARG A 5 9.85 -11.08 -9.71
N SER A 6 8.56 -10.82 -9.53
CA SER A 6 8.03 -10.35 -8.24
C SER A 6 8.21 -11.42 -7.17
N ASP A 7 8.52 -10.98 -5.95
CA ASP A 7 8.49 -11.85 -4.77
C ASP A 7 7.06 -12.28 -4.50
N LEU A 8 6.88 -13.58 -4.26
CA LEU A 8 5.56 -14.16 -3.96
C LEU A 8 5.46 -14.44 -2.47
N LEU A 9 4.28 -14.23 -1.91
CA LEU A 9 3.95 -14.71 -0.58
C LEU A 9 3.87 -16.25 -0.57
N LYS A 10 4.09 -16.86 0.60
CA LYS A 10 4.18 -18.33 0.74
C LYS A 10 2.99 -19.11 0.15
N ALA A 11 1.81 -18.52 0.13
CA ALA A 11 0.57 -19.15 -0.35
C ALA A 11 0.20 -18.76 -1.79
N GLU A 12 0.96 -17.88 -2.43
CA GLU A 12 0.67 -17.43 -3.79
C GLU A 12 1.16 -18.43 -4.82
N THR A 13 0.33 -18.68 -5.83
CA THR A 13 0.67 -19.56 -6.95
C THR A 13 1.54 -18.83 -7.96
N ASP A 14 2.49 -19.56 -8.56
CA ASP A 14 3.39 -18.97 -9.56
C ASP A 14 2.61 -18.46 -10.78
N GLY A 15 2.91 -17.24 -11.22
CA GLY A 15 2.21 -16.57 -12.31
C GLY A 15 0.85 -15.96 -11.99
N TRP A 16 0.33 -16.05 -10.75
CA TRP A 16 -0.92 -15.41 -10.34
C TRP A 16 -0.87 -13.88 -10.51
N CYS A 17 0.21 -13.26 -10.01
CA CYS A 17 0.36 -11.79 -9.95
C CYS A 17 0.44 -11.09 -11.32
N CYS A 18 0.78 -11.81 -12.39
CA CYS A 18 1.01 -11.25 -13.72
C CYS A 18 0.31 -12.02 -14.85
N ARG A 19 -0.66 -12.88 -14.50
CA ARG A 19 -1.37 -13.76 -15.44
C ARG A 19 -0.39 -14.53 -16.34
N LYS A 20 0.57 -15.24 -15.74
CA LYS A 20 1.62 -16.00 -16.44
C LYS A 20 2.42 -15.17 -17.46
N GLY A 21 2.59 -13.87 -17.22
CA GLY A 21 3.38 -12.96 -18.05
C GLY A 21 2.55 -12.11 -19.01
N ALA A 22 1.24 -12.30 -19.08
CA ALA A 22 0.36 -11.49 -19.94
C ALA A 22 0.18 -10.05 -19.44
N SER A 23 0.46 -9.77 -18.17
CA SER A 23 0.35 -8.43 -17.60
C SER A 23 1.48 -8.18 -16.61
N ILE A 24 2.61 -7.67 -17.10
CA ILE A 24 3.76 -7.32 -16.28
C ILE A 24 3.64 -5.85 -15.90
N LEU A 25 3.59 -5.57 -14.60
CA LEU A 25 3.61 -4.22 -14.07
C LEU A 25 5.04 -3.65 -14.12
N PRO A 26 5.20 -2.34 -14.36
CA PRO A 26 6.51 -1.70 -14.24
C PRO A 26 7.03 -1.83 -12.81
N SER A 27 8.35 -1.96 -12.67
CA SER A 27 9.00 -1.95 -11.37
C SER A 27 8.68 -0.64 -10.64
N LEU A 28 8.40 -0.77 -9.33
CA LEU A 28 8.25 0.41 -8.48
C LEU A 28 9.57 1.19 -8.44
N PRO A 29 9.52 2.53 -8.38
CA PRO A 29 10.71 3.33 -8.16
C PRO A 29 11.38 2.90 -6.85
N PRO A 30 12.72 2.95 -6.77
CA PRO A 30 13.42 2.65 -5.53
C PRO A 30 12.99 3.64 -4.44
N TYR A 31 13.01 3.18 -3.19
CA TYR A 31 12.85 4.07 -2.05
C TYR A 31 13.92 5.16 -2.06
N SER A 32 13.59 6.33 -1.52
CA SER A 32 14.58 7.37 -1.30
C SER A 32 15.71 6.84 -0.40
N PRO A 33 16.94 7.36 -0.53
CA PRO A 33 18.08 6.90 0.26
C PRO A 33 17.81 6.91 1.77
N GLU A 34 17.06 7.89 2.25
CA GLU A 34 16.73 8.08 3.67
C GLU A 34 15.79 6.98 4.17
N ILE A 35 14.72 6.68 3.41
CA ILE A 35 13.78 5.61 3.75
C ILE A 35 14.50 4.26 3.71
N ARG A 36 15.31 4.03 2.67
CA ARG A 36 16.10 2.81 2.54
C ARG A 36 17.03 2.63 3.74
N GLN A 37 17.75 3.68 4.13
CA GLN A 37 18.66 3.65 5.27
C GLN A 37 17.91 3.40 6.59
N PHE A 38 16.76 4.05 6.78
CA PHE A 38 15.92 3.83 7.96
C PHE A 38 15.47 2.37 8.08
N CYS A 39 15.03 1.77 6.98
CA CYS A 39 14.61 0.36 6.93
C CYS A 39 15.75 -0.60 7.28
N LEU A 40 16.96 -0.32 6.79
CA LEU A 40 18.15 -1.15 7.07
C LEU A 40 18.63 -0.98 8.52
N ALA A 41 18.59 0.23 9.06
CA ALA A 41 19.06 0.52 10.41
C ALA A 41 18.09 0.03 11.51
N HIS A 42 16.78 0.01 11.23
CA HIS A 42 15.75 -0.28 12.25
C HIS A 42 14.75 -1.37 11.82
N PRO A 43 15.20 -2.59 11.43
CA PRO A 43 14.33 -3.59 10.83
C PRO A 43 13.22 -4.07 11.77
N ARG A 44 13.49 -4.16 13.09
CA ARG A 44 12.48 -4.55 14.10
C ARG A 44 11.40 -3.48 14.26
N THR A 45 11.79 -2.21 14.31
CA THR A 45 10.85 -1.09 14.39
C THR A 45 9.96 -1.06 13.16
N VAL A 46 10.55 -1.10 11.97
CA VAL A 46 9.81 -1.12 10.70
C VAL A 46 8.83 -2.28 10.62
N SER A 47 9.27 -3.48 10.96
CA SER A 47 8.37 -4.64 11.01
C SER A 47 7.20 -4.43 11.97
N THR A 48 7.47 -3.89 13.16
CA THR A 48 6.45 -3.62 14.19
C THR A 48 5.43 -2.57 13.74
N VAL A 49 5.88 -1.48 13.10
CA VAL A 49 4.99 -0.39 12.66
C VAL A 49 4.37 -0.63 11.29
N SER A 50 4.87 -1.58 10.50
CA SER A 50 4.38 -1.84 9.14
C SER A 50 2.89 -2.20 9.11
N ARG A 51 2.44 -3.08 10.00
CA ARG A 51 1.03 -3.50 10.10
C ARG A 51 0.10 -2.33 10.46
N PRO A 52 0.33 -1.55 11.54
CA PRO A 52 -0.54 -0.43 11.86
C PRO A 52 -0.50 0.67 10.79
N LEU A 53 0.66 0.93 10.16
CA LEU A 53 0.74 1.88 9.04
C LEU A 53 -0.07 1.40 7.83
N ASN A 54 0.10 0.15 7.42
CA ASN A 54 -0.69 -0.43 6.32
C ASN A 54 -2.18 -0.40 6.62
N ASN A 55 -2.59 -0.66 7.87
CA ASN A 55 -3.99 -0.55 8.28
C ASN A 55 -4.49 0.89 8.23
N LEU A 56 -3.69 1.87 8.67
CA LEU A 56 -4.04 3.30 8.60
C LEU A 56 -4.28 3.75 7.16
N PHE A 57 -3.37 3.40 6.25
CA PHE A 57 -3.51 3.74 4.83
C PHE A 57 -4.67 2.96 4.17
N SER A 58 -4.84 1.68 4.50
CA SER A 58 -5.96 0.89 3.98
C SER A 58 -7.30 1.44 4.47
N PHE A 59 -7.39 1.89 5.72
CA PHE A 59 -8.59 2.54 6.26
C PHE A 59 -8.91 3.84 5.53
N SER A 60 -7.89 4.64 5.19
CA SER A 60 -8.09 5.84 4.37
C SER A 60 -8.54 5.54 2.94
N ALA A 61 -8.29 4.32 2.44
CA ALA A 61 -8.75 3.84 1.13
C ALA A 61 -10.13 3.14 1.19
N ILE A 62 -10.62 2.78 2.38
CA ILE A 62 -11.98 2.24 2.58
C ILE A 62 -12.97 3.41 2.50
N GLY A 63 -13.37 3.69 1.26
CA GLY A 63 -14.69 4.17 0.83
C GLY A 63 -15.36 5.27 1.65
N THR A 64 -15.28 6.50 1.14
CA THR A 64 -16.31 7.51 1.36
C THR A 64 -17.63 7.04 0.74
N THR A 65 -18.74 7.02 1.49
CA THR A 65 -20.09 6.76 0.95
C THR A 65 -20.70 8.00 0.26
N GLY A 66 -19.87 8.97 -0.16
CA GLY A 66 -20.28 10.27 -0.69
C GLY A 66 -19.54 10.64 -1.98
N GLN A 67 -19.84 11.83 -2.52
CA GLN A 67 -19.14 12.38 -3.67
C GLN A 67 -17.64 12.54 -3.37
N PHE A 68 -16.77 12.18 -4.32
CA PHE A 68 -15.33 12.44 -4.22
C PHE A 68 -15.12 13.94 -4.07
N VAL A 69 -14.54 14.35 -2.93
CA VAL A 69 -14.14 15.74 -2.75
C VAL A 69 -12.78 15.91 -3.42
N PRO A 70 -12.64 16.80 -4.43
CA PRO A 70 -11.33 17.12 -4.95
C PRO A 70 -10.49 17.74 -3.83
N PHE A 71 -9.48 16.98 -3.37
CA PHE A 71 -8.56 17.40 -2.32
C PHE A 71 -7.17 17.62 -2.93
N ASN A 72 -6.65 18.85 -2.81
CA ASN A 72 -5.32 19.22 -3.30
C ASN A 72 -4.22 18.83 -2.29
N GLY A 73 -4.27 17.63 -1.75
CA GLY A 73 -3.30 17.08 -0.80
C GLY A 73 -3.28 15.55 -0.83
N PRO A 74 -2.53 14.89 0.06
CA PRO A 74 -2.48 13.43 0.11
C PRO A 74 -3.89 12.86 0.32
N ALA A 75 -4.37 12.03 -0.61
CA ALA A 75 -5.75 11.51 -0.65
C ALA A 75 -6.18 10.79 0.64
N ASN A 76 -5.21 10.38 1.45
CA ASN A 76 -5.33 9.70 2.74
C ASN A 76 -5.84 10.58 3.91
N VAL A 77 -6.23 11.85 3.70
CA VAL A 77 -6.63 12.78 4.79
C VAL A 77 -8.05 13.36 4.66
N ALA A 78 -8.82 13.02 3.61
CA ALA A 78 -10.17 13.56 3.43
C ALA A 78 -11.25 12.70 4.12
N VAL A 79 -11.36 12.77 5.46
CA VAL A 79 -12.47 12.15 6.21
C VAL A 79 -13.59 13.17 6.40
N THR A 80 -14.66 13.08 5.60
CA THR A 80 -15.87 13.89 5.79
C THR A 80 -16.90 13.07 6.57
N GLY A 81 -17.05 13.33 7.86
CA GLY A 81 -18.08 12.70 8.70
C GLY A 81 -19.35 13.54 8.81
N ARG A 82 -20.52 12.90 8.79
CA ARG A 82 -21.79 13.51 9.24
C ARG A 82 -22.25 12.75 10.49
N VAL A 83 -22.54 13.47 11.57
CA VAL A 83 -23.14 12.90 12.78
C VAL A 83 -24.62 12.69 12.49
N TYR A 84 -25.07 11.44 12.41
CA TYR A 84 -26.47 11.13 12.07
C TYR A 84 -27.38 11.00 13.29
N HIS A 85 -26.86 10.78 14.51
CA HIS A 85 -27.63 10.87 15.74
C HIS A 85 -26.70 11.19 16.93
N ARG A 86 -27.22 11.95 17.89
CA ARG A 86 -26.56 12.32 19.16
C ARG A 86 -27.17 11.55 20.31
#